data_AF-A0A969IH62-F1
#
_entry.id   AF-A0A969IH62-F1
#
_cell.length_a   1.000
_cell.length_b   1.000
_cell.length_c   1.000
_cell.angle_alpha   90.00
_cell.angle_beta   90.00
_cell.angle_gamma   90.00
#
_symmetry.space_group_name_H-M   'P 1'
#
loop_
_entity.id
_entity.type
_entity.pdbx_description
1 polymer ?
#
loop_
_entity_poly.entity_id
_entity_poly.type
_entity_poly.pdbx_seq_one_letter_code
_entity_poly.pdbx_strand_id
1 'polypeptide(L)' 'LRDWKHLERLSLRGTKVTSEVFEHLAHITSLRSLDLGFTQIEDEGFEHLANLPDPDDLLREMPQAEDAVLRASTSSDS' A
#
# COMPACT_ATOMS: atom_id res chain seq x y z
N LEU A 1 4.75 13.63 -6.51
CA LEU A 1 3.65 12.71 -6.85
C LEU A 1 2.27 13.27 -6.44
N ARG A 2 1.98 14.56 -6.64
CA ARG A 2 0.79 15.21 -6.02
C ARG A 2 -0.44 15.42 -6.92
N ASP A 3 -0.35 15.14 -8.22
CA ASP A 3 -1.45 15.43 -9.18
C ASP A 3 -1.91 14.22 -9.99
N TRP A 4 -1.66 13.00 -9.50
CA TRP A 4 -1.98 11.77 -10.22
C TRP A 4 -3.44 11.34 -10.03
N LYS A 5 -4.38 12.21 -10.39
CA LYS A 5 -5.84 12.03 -10.19
C LYS A 5 -6.47 10.93 -11.05
N HIS A 6 -5.72 10.40 -12.01
CA HIS A 6 -6.17 9.36 -12.94
C HIS A 6 -5.25 8.14 -12.93
N LEU A 7 -4.32 8.06 -11.98
CA LEU A 7 -3.44 6.91 -11.90
C LEU A 7 -4.21 5.76 -11.23
N GLU A 8 -4.50 4.73 -12.01
CA GLU A 8 -5.22 3.54 -11.54
C GLU A 8 -4.27 2.38 -11.22
N ARG A 9 -3.12 2.29 -11.90
CA ARG A 9 -2.18 1.18 -11.73
C ARG A 9 -0.75 1.70 -11.58
N LEU A 10 -0.07 1.24 -10.55
CA LEU A 10 1.34 1.57 -10.27
C LEU A 10 2.12 0.30 -10.00
N SER A 11 3.26 0.13 -10.68
CA SER A 11 4.22 -0.93 -10.35
C SER A 11 5.51 -0.30 -9.85
N LEU A 12 5.89 -0.70 -8.65
CA LEU A 12 7.13 -0.38 -7.94
C LEU A 12 7.95 -1.66 -7.71
N ARG A 13 7.66 -2.73 -8.46
CA ARG A 13 8.30 -4.03 -8.33
C ARG A 13 9.83 -3.93 -8.35
N GLY A 14 10.50 -4.53 -7.38
CA GLY A 14 11.97 -4.53 -7.27
C GLY A 14 12.60 -3.18 -6.95
N THR A 15 11.79 -2.18 -6.57
CA THR A 15 12.30 -0.89 -6.10
C THR A 15 12.42 -0.86 -4.57
N LYS A 16 13.33 -0.03 -4.08
CA LYS A 16 13.42 0.27 -2.64
C LYS A 16 12.43 1.39 -2.31
N VAL A 17 11.34 1.02 -1.67
CA VAL A 17 10.30 1.95 -1.19
C VAL A 17 10.39 2.09 0.33
N THR A 18 10.06 3.28 0.84
CA THR A 18 10.04 3.60 2.28
C THR A 18 8.64 4.03 2.70
N SER A 19 8.39 4.13 4.01
CA SER A 19 7.12 4.66 4.58
C SER A 19 6.68 5.99 3.96
N GLU A 20 7.63 6.87 3.62
CA GLU A 20 7.37 8.14 2.94
C GLU A 20 6.69 7.97 1.57
N VAL A 21 7.02 6.91 0.82
CA VAL A 21 6.37 6.63 -0.48
C VAL A 21 4.90 6.27 -0.24
N PHE A 22 4.60 5.47 0.77
CA PHE A 22 3.25 5.06 1.11
C PHE A 22 2.38 6.24 1.54
N GLU A 23 2.93 7.19 2.29
CA GLU A 23 2.24 8.44 2.61
C GLU A 23 1.85 9.21 1.33
N HIS A 24 2.73 9.25 0.33
CA HIS A 24 2.40 9.86 -0.96
C HIS A 24 1.36 9.05 -1.76
N LEU A 25 1.43 7.72 -1.72
CA LEU A 25 0.46 6.85 -2.38
C LEU A 25 -0.93 6.95 -1.76
N ALA A 26 -1.02 7.15 -0.44
CA ALA A 26 -2.28 7.36 0.28
C ALA A 26 -3.09 8.56 -0.24
N HIS A 27 -2.43 9.55 -0.85
CA HIS A 27 -3.10 10.69 -1.48
C HIS A 27 -3.65 10.39 -2.89
N ILE A 28 -3.30 9.24 -3.49
CA ILE A 28 -3.73 8.83 -4.82
C ILE A 28 -5.01 8.00 -4.70
N THR A 29 -6.14 8.68 -4.47
CA THR A 29 -7.45 8.03 -4.28
C THR A 29 -7.99 7.32 -5.53
N SER A 30 -7.39 7.52 -6.69
CA SER A 30 -7.74 6.82 -7.94
C SER A 30 -7.06 5.46 -8.10
N LEU A 31 -6.10 5.11 -7.23
CA LEU A 31 -5.29 3.91 -7.36
C LEU A 31 -6.14 2.66 -7.10
N ARG A 32 -6.10 1.70 -8.03
CA ARG A 32 -6.81 0.42 -7.97
C ARG A 32 -5.86 -0.79 -7.95
N SER A 33 -4.63 -0.64 -8.45
CA SER A 33 -3.63 -1.71 -8.45
C SER A 33 -2.26 -1.17 -8.09
N LEU A 34 -1.60 -1.82 -7.14
CA LEU A 34 -0.26 -1.50 -6.69
C LEU A 34 0.58 -2.76 -6.65
N ASP A 35 1.57 -2.85 -7.53
CA ASP A 35 2.52 -3.96 -7.55
C ASP A 35 3.82 -3.53 -6.83
N LEU A 36 4.06 -4.16 -5.68
CA LEU A 36 5.26 -3.98 -4.86
C LEU A 36 6.02 -5.31 -4.72
N GLY A 37 5.86 -6.23 -5.69
CA GLY A 37 6.59 -7.49 -5.68
C GLY A 37 8.09 -7.28 -5.59
N PHE A 38 8.80 -8.12 -4.82
CA PHE A 38 10.26 -8.00 -4.64
C PHE A 38 10.73 -6.65 -4.09
N THR A 39 9.83 -5.87 -3.48
CA THR A 39 10.23 -4.68 -2.72
C THR A 39 10.46 -5.05 -1.26
N GLN A 40 11.41 -4.37 -0.64
CA GLN A 40 11.68 -4.51 0.79
C GLN A 40 10.96 -3.36 1.50
N ILE A 41 9.88 -3.69 2.22
CA ILE A 41 9.05 -2.74 2.96
C ILE A 41 9.12 -3.14 4.44
N GLU A 42 9.24 -2.16 5.33
CA GLU A 42 9.12 -2.34 6.78
C GLU A 42 7.63 -2.32 7.17
N ASP A 43 7.24 -3.08 8.20
CA ASP A 43 5.83 -3.32 8.55
C ASP A 43 5.02 -2.01 8.73
N GLU A 44 5.67 -0.95 9.22
CA GLU A 44 5.08 0.38 9.43
C GLU A 44 4.65 1.06 8.11
N GLY A 45 5.25 0.69 6.97
CA GLY A 45 4.87 1.22 5.66
C GLY A 45 3.46 0.82 5.24
N PHE A 46 2.96 -0.32 5.72
CA PHE A 46 1.63 -0.84 5.37
C PHE A 46 0.49 -0.13 6.11
N GLU A 47 0.76 0.50 7.26
CA GLU A 47 -0.27 1.26 8.01
C GLU A 47 -0.84 2.42 7.17
N HIS A 48 0.00 3.06 6.36
CA HIS A 48 -0.43 4.14 5.48
C HIS A 48 -1.32 3.67 4.32
N LEU A 49 -1.17 2.41 3.88
CA LEU A 49 -2.00 1.81 2.83
C LEU A 49 -3.41 1.50 3.33
N ALA A 50 -3.61 1.28 4.63
CA ALA A 50 -4.94 1.07 5.22
C ALA A 50 -5.87 2.29 5.10
N ASN A 51 -5.32 3.49 4.88
CA ASN A 51 -6.11 4.71 4.67
C ASN A 51 -6.62 4.88 3.22
N LEU A 52 -6.26 3.98 2.31
CA LEU A 52 -6.78 4.00 0.94
C LEU A 52 -8.25 3.55 0.90
N PRO A 53 -9.05 4.03 -0.06
CA PRO A 53 -10.48 3.72 -0.12
C PRO A 53 -10.79 2.25 -0.46
N ASP A 54 -9.81 1.48 -0.93
CA ASP A 54 -10.01 0.06 -1.31
C ASP A 54 -8.69 -0.73 -1.16
N PRO A 55 -8.18 -0.92 0.07
CA PRO A 55 -6.86 -1.52 0.31
C PRO A 55 -6.84 -3.01 -0.05
N ASP A 56 -7.95 -3.73 0.09
CA ASP A 56 -8.04 -5.15 -0.20
C ASP A 56 -7.82 -5.45 -1.70
N ASP A 57 -8.39 -4.63 -2.59
CA ASP A 57 -8.23 -4.81 -4.05
C ASP A 57 -6.81 -4.42 -4.51
N LEU A 58 -6.19 -3.45 -3.83
CA LEU A 58 -4.82 -3.02 -4.08
C LEU A 58 -3.77 -4.07 -3.68
N LEU A 59 -4.04 -4.82 -2.61
CA LEU A 59 -3.12 -5.79 -2.01
C LEU A 59 -3.31 -7.22 -2.54
N ARG A 60 -4.30 -7.47 -3.40
CA ARG A 60 -4.57 -8.79 -4.01
C ARG A 60 -3.35 -9.44 -4.67
N GLU A 61 -2.43 -8.64 -5.18
CA GLU A 61 -1.19 -9.09 -5.85
C GLU A 61 0.00 -9.18 -4.86
N MET A 62 -0.24 -8.94 -3.56
CA MET A 62 0.74 -8.87 -2.48
C MET A 62 0.35 -9.78 -1.29
N PRO A 63 0.55 -11.11 -1.39
CA PRO A 63 0.19 -12.05 -0.32
C PRO A 63 0.93 -11.81 1.01
N GLN A 64 2.01 -11.03 1.01
CA GLN A 64 2.79 -10.68 2.20
C GLN A 64 2.22 -9.46 2.95
N ALA A 65 1.52 -8.57 2.22
CA ALA A 65 1.00 -7.32 2.76
C ALA A 65 -0.42 -7.47 3.32
N GLU A 66 -1.22 -8.41 2.80
CA GLU A 66 -2.50 -8.80 3.40
C GLU A 66 -2.32 -9.17 4.87
N ASP A 67 -1.32 -9.99 5.22
CA ASP A 67 -1.07 -10.38 6.62
C ASP A 67 -0.64 -9.17 7.47
N ALA A 68 0.22 -8.28 6.95
CA ALA A 68 0.63 -7.07 7.66
C ALA A 68 -0.56 -6.14 7.96
N VAL A 69 -1.45 -5.90 6.98
CA VAL A 69 -2.64 -5.05 7.15
C VAL A 69 -3.69 -5.73 8.03
N LEU A 70 -3.87 -7.06 7.93
CA LEU A 70 -4.73 -7.83 8.83
C LEU A 70 -4.23 -7.75 10.28
N ARG A 71 -2.91 -7.80 10.50
CA ARG A 71 -2.31 -7.64 11.84
C ARG A 71 -2.47 -6.22 12.37
N ALA A 72 -2.29 -5.20 11.53
CA ALA A 72 -2.56 -3.81 11.90
C ALA A 72 -4.04 -3.58 12.25
N SER A 73 -4.97 -4.22 11.53
CA SER A 73 -6.42 -4.12 11.76
C SER A 73 -6.89 -4.91 12.99
N THR A 74 -6.23 -6.02 13.34
CA THR A 74 -6.58 -6.87 14.49
C THR A 74 -5.88 -6.46 15.79
N SER A 75 -4.81 -5.66 15.73
CA SER A 75 -4.08 -5.22 16.93
C SER A 75 -4.82 -4.14 17.75
N SER A 76 -5.95 -3.59 17.28
CA SER A 76 -6.71 -2.59 18.03
C SER A 76 -7.83 -3.16 18.92
N ASP A 77 -7.94 -4.48 19.02
CA ASP A 77 -8.96 -5.17 19.84
C ASP A 77 -8.27 -6.08 20.89
N SER A 78 -7.65 -5.48 21.91
CA SER A 78 -7.18 -6.16 23.14
C SER A 78 -7.05 -5.18 24.30
#